data_AF-A0A496P636-F1
#
_entry.id   AF-A0A496P636-F1
#
_cell.length_a   1.000
_cell.length_b   1.000
_cell.length_c   1.000
_cell.angle_alpha   90.00
_cell.angle_beta   90.00
_cell.angle_gamma   90.00
#
_symmetry.space_group_name_H-M   'P 1'
#
loop_
_entity.id
_entity.type
_entity.pdbx_description
1 polymer ?
#
loop_
_entity_poly.entity_id
_entity_poly.type
_entity_poly.pdbx_seq_one_letter_code
_entity_poly.pdbx_strand_id
1 'polypeptide(L)'
;MKDTQSGVALLPFLVFVIIFLGSGIILDDFYAFPASVAALCGVISAFLLPKAGFQEKLKFFMKGCGEESIITMCIIYLLAGAFSAVSKATGSIDAVVFFGSQYFSAQYIPLGVFLMASFLSVSAGTSVGTIVALTPIVMGFAENTQTDINVVAASLLCGAMFGDNLSFISDTTIAATQSLGCQMKDKFRTNIMIAFPAAVIAAVIFIFLGGNSSSSVLESQASGSPSIWLIVPYLLVIVLSVLGVNVFLVLLVGVLLSGIIGISTGSLSWLDFANKIYEGFSDMNEIFLLA
;
A
#
# COMPACT_ATOMS: atom_id res chain seq x y z
N MET A 1 6.61 17.59 -34.64
CA MET A 1 5.70 16.48 -34.99
C MET A 1 4.34 16.82 -34.38
N LYS A 2 3.24 16.77 -35.14
CA LYS A 2 1.91 16.84 -34.53
C LYS A 2 1.75 15.55 -33.74
N ASP A 3 1.78 15.64 -32.40
CA ASP A 3 1.41 14.53 -31.53
C ASP A 3 -0.05 14.20 -31.79
N THR A 4 -0.27 13.27 -32.71
CA THR A 4 -1.57 12.64 -32.88
C THR A 4 -1.66 11.61 -31.78
N GLN A 5 -2.29 12.02 -30.66
CA GLN A 5 -2.65 11.09 -29.60
C GLN A 5 -3.53 10.00 -30.23
N SER A 6 -2.96 8.81 -30.36
CA SER A 6 -3.63 7.65 -30.94
C SER A 6 -3.98 6.70 -29.82
N GLY A 7 -5.26 6.31 -29.70
CA GLY A 7 -5.72 5.33 -28.72
C GLY A 7 -4.98 3.98 -28.81
N VAL A 8 -4.29 3.72 -29.92
CA VAL A 8 -3.39 2.56 -30.10
C VAL A 8 -2.28 2.52 -29.04
N ALA A 9 -1.88 3.66 -28.47
CA ALA A 9 -0.89 3.72 -27.39
C ALA A 9 -1.36 3.02 -26.10
N LEU A 10 -2.67 2.84 -25.91
CA LEU A 10 -3.24 2.13 -24.74
C LEU A 10 -3.29 0.61 -24.93
N LEU A 11 -3.02 0.11 -26.14
CA LEU A 11 -3.08 -1.33 -26.45
C LEU A 11 -2.21 -2.17 -25.51
N PRO A 12 -0.97 -1.77 -25.13
CA PRO A 12 -0.17 -2.57 -24.21
C PRO A 12 -0.78 -2.73 -22.82
N PHE A 13 -1.39 -1.67 -22.31
CA PHE A 13 -2.12 -1.71 -21.06
C PHE A 13 -3.36 -2.61 -21.17
N LEU A 14 -4.10 -2.54 -22.28
CA LEU A 14 -5.25 -3.42 -22.51
C LEU A 14 -4.85 -4.90 -22.62
N VAL A 15 -3.72 -5.20 -23.27
CA VAL A 15 -3.19 -6.58 -23.35
C VAL A 15 -2.90 -7.11 -21.95
N PHE A 16 -2.24 -6.31 -21.10
CA PHE A 16 -2.02 -6.66 -19.69
C PHE A 16 -3.34 -6.93 -18.97
N VAL A 17 -4.30 -6.00 -19.01
CA VAL A 17 -5.59 -6.11 -18.31
C VAL A 17 -6.39 -7.32 -18.78
N ILE A 18 -6.45 -7.57 -20.10
CA ILE A 18 -7.19 -8.71 -20.67
C ILE A 18 -6.55 -10.03 -20.25
N ILE A 19 -5.22 -10.15 -20.28
CA ILE A 19 -4.54 -11.38 -19.88
C ILE A 19 -4.71 -11.62 -18.38
N PHE A 20 -4.46 -10.60 -17.56
CA PHE A 20 -4.57 -10.71 -16.10
C PHE A 20 -6.00 -11.01 -15.64
N LEU A 21 -6.98 -10.17 -16.04
CA LEU A 21 -8.37 -10.39 -15.64
C LEU A 21 -8.99 -11.61 -16.33
N GLY A 22 -8.66 -11.83 -17.61
CA GLY A 22 -9.18 -12.96 -18.37
C GLY A 22 -8.70 -14.29 -17.82
N SER A 23 -7.43 -14.41 -17.46
CA SER A 23 -6.92 -15.62 -16.80
C SER A 23 -7.57 -15.84 -15.44
N GLY A 24 -7.70 -14.79 -14.62
CA GLY A 24 -8.38 -14.88 -13.33
C GLY A 24 -9.84 -15.35 -13.42
N ILE A 25 -10.60 -14.84 -14.41
CA ILE A 25 -12.00 -15.25 -14.62
C ILE A 25 -12.11 -16.67 -15.19
N ILE A 26 -11.26 -17.05 -16.15
CA ILE A 26 -11.32 -18.38 -16.79
C ILE A 26 -10.92 -19.49 -15.81
N LEU A 27 -9.94 -19.20 -14.95
CA LEU A 27 -9.39 -20.16 -13.99
C LEU A 27 -10.09 -20.11 -12.62
N ASP A 28 -11.00 -19.15 -12.42
CA ASP A 28 -11.63 -18.84 -11.13
C ASP A 28 -10.61 -18.59 -10.00
N ASP A 29 -9.42 -18.08 -10.38
CA ASP A 29 -8.30 -17.78 -9.48
C ASP A 29 -7.41 -16.70 -10.09
N PHE A 30 -7.48 -15.48 -9.54
CA PHE A 30 -6.66 -14.33 -9.97
C PHE A 30 -5.17 -14.46 -9.64
N TYR A 31 -4.77 -15.44 -8.84
CA TYR A 31 -3.38 -15.72 -8.49
C TYR A 31 -2.78 -16.86 -9.31
N ALA A 32 -3.60 -17.64 -10.04
CA ALA A 32 -3.13 -18.75 -10.86
C ALA A 32 -2.19 -18.31 -12.00
N PHE A 33 -2.40 -17.10 -12.52
CA PHE A 33 -1.51 -16.50 -13.51
C PHE A 33 -0.80 -15.28 -12.91
N PRO A 34 0.54 -15.32 -12.73
CA PRO A 34 1.28 -14.23 -12.10
C PRO A 34 1.10 -12.90 -12.85
N ALA A 35 0.79 -11.84 -12.11
CA ALA A 35 0.49 -10.53 -12.69
C ALA A 35 1.73 -9.95 -13.41
N SER A 36 2.92 -10.19 -12.87
CA SER A 36 4.20 -9.78 -13.47
C SER A 36 4.43 -10.40 -14.87
N VAL A 37 3.97 -11.64 -15.09
CA VAL A 37 4.05 -12.31 -16.40
C VAL A 37 3.02 -11.71 -17.37
N ALA A 38 1.83 -11.35 -16.89
CA ALA A 38 0.84 -10.63 -17.71
C ALA A 38 1.38 -9.25 -18.12
N ALA A 39 2.05 -8.55 -17.21
CA ALA A 39 2.68 -7.26 -17.50
C ALA A 39 3.78 -7.40 -18.57
N LEU A 40 4.56 -8.48 -18.54
CA LEU A 40 5.54 -8.80 -19.59
C LEU A 40 4.88 -8.96 -20.96
N CYS A 41 3.71 -9.59 -21.06
CA CYS A 41 2.96 -9.65 -22.33
C CYS A 41 2.55 -8.24 -22.81
N GLY A 42 2.15 -7.36 -21.88
CA GLY A 42 1.94 -5.94 -22.15
C GLY A 42 3.20 -5.28 -22.71
N VAL A 43 4.35 -5.44 -22.06
CA VAL A 43 5.64 -4.91 -22.53
C VAL A 43 6.00 -5.45 -23.92
N ILE A 44 5.85 -6.75 -24.17
CA ILE A 44 6.10 -7.34 -25.49
C ILE A 44 5.22 -6.66 -26.55
N SER A 45 3.93 -6.46 -26.27
CA SER A 45 3.04 -5.77 -27.20
C SER A 45 3.43 -4.31 -27.42
N ALA A 46 3.92 -3.61 -26.38
CA ALA A 46 4.45 -2.24 -26.51
C ALA A 46 5.67 -2.19 -27.44
N PHE A 47 6.53 -3.22 -27.44
CA PHE A 47 7.67 -3.30 -28.34
C PHE A 47 7.26 -3.55 -29.81
N LEU A 48 6.06 -4.05 -30.07
CA LEU A 48 5.56 -4.31 -31.43
C LEU A 48 4.92 -3.07 -32.10
N LEU A 49 4.48 -2.08 -31.32
CA LEU A 49 3.73 -0.92 -31.87
C LEU A 49 4.60 0.12 -32.61
N PRO A 50 5.71 0.62 -32.04
CA PRO A 50 6.49 1.68 -32.69
C PRO A 50 7.26 1.11 -33.89
N LYS A 51 7.34 1.87 -35.00
CA LYS A 51 8.20 1.54 -36.15
C LYS A 51 9.68 1.93 -35.93
N ALA A 52 10.12 1.97 -34.67
CA ALA A 52 11.49 2.30 -34.26
C ALA A 52 12.39 1.06 -34.20
N GLY A 53 13.71 1.27 -34.25
CA GLY A 53 14.69 0.19 -34.05
C GLY A 53 14.63 -0.38 -32.63
N PHE A 54 15.02 -1.65 -32.44
CA PHE A 54 14.95 -2.32 -31.13
C PHE A 54 15.72 -1.56 -30.03
N GLN A 55 16.93 -1.06 -30.34
CA GLN A 55 17.75 -0.32 -29.37
C GLN A 55 17.10 1.00 -28.93
N GLU A 56 16.38 1.66 -29.83
CA GLU A 56 15.64 2.88 -29.51
C GLU A 56 14.46 2.56 -28.59
N LYS A 57 13.67 1.53 -28.91
CA LYS A 57 12.57 1.04 -28.05
C LYS A 57 13.07 0.68 -26.66
N LEU A 58 14.17 -0.06 -26.58
CA LEU A 58 14.78 -0.47 -25.31
C LEU A 58 15.21 0.76 -24.50
N LYS A 59 15.86 1.74 -25.14
CA LYS A 59 16.25 3.00 -24.46
C LYS A 59 15.05 3.77 -23.92
N PHE A 60 13.95 3.85 -24.68
CA PHE A 60 12.71 4.49 -24.21
C PHE A 60 12.09 3.73 -23.04
N PHE A 61 12.01 2.40 -23.13
CA PHE A 61 11.51 1.56 -22.06
C PHE A 61 12.34 1.72 -20.77
N MET A 62 13.66 1.56 -20.85
CA MET A 62 14.57 1.71 -19.70
C MET A 62 14.52 3.12 -19.09
N LYS A 63 14.34 4.15 -19.92
CA LYS A 63 14.15 5.53 -19.43
C LYS A 63 12.86 5.66 -18.61
N GLY A 64 11.78 5.00 -19.03
CA GLY A 64 10.54 4.93 -18.27
C GLY A 64 10.72 4.19 -16.94
N CYS A 65 11.32 3.00 -16.96
CA CYS A 65 11.60 2.23 -15.74
C CYS A 65 12.52 2.96 -14.74
N GLY A 66 13.41 3.82 -15.25
CA GLY A 66 14.33 4.63 -14.44
C GLY A 66 13.77 5.98 -13.98
N GLU A 67 12.47 6.22 -14.13
CA GLU A 67 11.83 7.44 -13.65
C GLU A 67 11.87 7.49 -12.10
N GLU A 68 12.11 8.67 -11.53
CA GLU A 68 12.43 8.84 -10.11
C GLU A 68 11.28 8.39 -9.19
N SER A 69 10.02 8.67 -9.55
CA SER A 69 8.86 8.25 -8.77
C SER A 69 8.70 6.74 -8.76
N ILE A 70 8.95 6.07 -9.89
CA ILE A 70 8.87 4.60 -10.00
C ILE A 70 9.95 3.94 -9.14
N ILE A 71 11.21 4.37 -9.28
CA ILE A 71 12.32 3.83 -8.48
C ILE A 71 12.08 4.08 -6.98
N THR A 72 11.54 5.24 -6.63
CA THR A 72 11.19 5.56 -5.23
C THR A 72 10.12 4.62 -4.71
N MET A 73 9.06 4.33 -5.49
CA MET A 73 8.03 3.35 -5.10
C MET A 73 8.61 1.94 -4.90
N CYS A 74 9.45 1.50 -5.84
CA CYS A 74 10.15 0.21 -5.75
C CYS A 74 10.91 0.04 -4.44
N ILE A 75 11.66 1.07 -4.02
CA ILE A 75 12.41 1.03 -2.75
C ILE A 75 11.48 1.06 -1.54
N ILE A 76 10.41 1.85 -1.60
CA ILE A 76 9.39 1.93 -0.54
C ILE A 76 8.70 0.56 -0.33
N TYR A 77 8.37 -0.16 -1.40
CA TYR A 77 7.82 -1.51 -1.29
C TYR A 77 8.78 -2.45 -0.58
N LEU A 78 10.05 -2.49 -0.98
CA LEU A 78 11.07 -3.31 -0.32
C LEU A 78 11.16 -2.99 1.18
N LEU A 79 11.25 -1.71 1.55
CA LEU A 79 11.30 -1.30 2.96
C LEU A 79 10.05 -1.68 3.75
N ALA A 80 8.86 -1.64 3.13
CA ALA A 80 7.63 -2.07 3.78
C ALA A 80 7.60 -3.58 4.01
N GLY A 81 8.08 -4.36 3.04
CA GLY A 81 8.27 -5.80 3.19
C GLY A 81 9.22 -6.12 4.34
N ALA A 82 10.38 -5.47 4.38
CA ALA A 82 11.34 -5.62 5.48
C ALA A 82 10.74 -5.22 6.83
N PHE A 83 9.99 -4.11 6.89
CA PHE A 83 9.33 -3.67 8.11
C PHE A 83 8.31 -4.69 8.59
N SER A 84 7.49 -5.23 7.69
CA SER A 84 6.51 -6.28 7.97
C SER A 84 7.17 -7.53 8.53
N ALA A 85 8.18 -8.06 7.83
CA ALA A 85 8.87 -9.29 8.21
C ALA A 85 9.61 -9.17 9.55
N VAL A 86 10.32 -8.07 9.78
CA VAL A 86 11.00 -7.81 11.06
C VAL A 86 9.99 -7.59 12.19
N SER A 87 8.94 -6.80 11.95
CA SER A 87 7.91 -6.55 12.97
C SER A 87 7.12 -7.80 13.34
N LYS A 88 6.90 -8.71 12.39
CA LYS A 88 6.33 -10.03 12.65
C LYS A 88 7.27 -10.88 13.49
N ALA A 89 8.55 -10.94 13.13
CA ALA A 89 9.55 -11.73 13.86
C ALA A 89 9.82 -11.25 15.29
N THR A 90 9.67 -9.94 15.56
CA THR A 90 9.81 -9.35 16.91
C THR A 90 8.59 -9.59 17.81
N GLY A 91 7.46 -10.05 17.28
CA GLY A 91 6.17 -10.08 18.00
C GLY A 91 5.51 -8.70 18.12
N SER A 92 5.98 -7.70 17.36
CA SER A 92 5.41 -6.35 17.36
C SER A 92 3.99 -6.31 16.81
N ILE A 93 3.69 -7.15 15.81
CA ILE A 93 2.33 -7.31 15.28
C ILE A 93 1.40 -7.80 16.39
N ASP A 94 1.76 -8.86 17.08
CA ASP A 94 0.93 -9.46 18.13
C ASP A 94 0.69 -8.49 19.29
N ALA A 95 1.71 -7.71 19.66
CA ALA A 95 1.57 -6.65 20.65
C ALA A 95 0.56 -5.58 20.22
N VAL A 96 0.68 -5.06 19.00
CA VAL A 96 -0.23 -4.04 18.46
C VAL A 96 -1.68 -4.54 18.46
N VAL A 97 -1.90 -5.79 18.08
CA VAL A 97 -3.22 -6.41 18.10
C VAL A 97 -3.73 -6.56 19.53
N PHE A 98 -2.92 -7.11 20.44
CA PHE A 98 -3.30 -7.32 21.84
C PHE A 98 -3.78 -6.00 22.46
N PHE A 99 -2.95 -4.96 22.42
CA PHE A 99 -3.31 -3.67 23.01
C PHE A 99 -4.44 -2.99 22.24
N GLY A 100 -4.47 -3.08 20.90
CA GLY A 100 -5.57 -2.54 20.10
C GLY A 100 -6.92 -3.14 20.46
N SER A 101 -6.97 -4.45 20.68
CA SER A 101 -8.19 -5.17 21.04
C SER A 101 -8.74 -4.84 22.44
N GLN A 102 -7.89 -4.34 23.35
CA GLN A 102 -8.32 -3.90 24.69
C GLN A 102 -9.10 -2.59 24.65
N TYR A 103 -8.77 -1.70 23.71
CA TYR A 103 -9.35 -0.36 23.62
C TYR A 103 -10.39 -0.21 22.50
N PHE A 104 -10.31 -1.04 21.46
CA PHE A 104 -11.17 -0.95 20.28
C PHE A 104 -11.87 -2.28 20.01
N SER A 105 -13.18 -2.22 19.78
CA SER A 105 -13.93 -3.36 19.26
C SER A 105 -13.51 -3.65 17.82
N ALA A 106 -13.33 -4.94 17.49
CA ALA A 106 -12.98 -5.40 16.15
C ALA A 106 -13.93 -4.87 15.06
N GLN A 107 -15.19 -4.64 15.42
CA GLN A 107 -16.20 -4.06 14.53
C GLN A 107 -15.78 -2.71 13.91
N TYR A 108 -15.00 -1.90 14.63
CA TYR A 108 -14.61 -0.57 14.16
C TYR A 108 -13.24 -0.55 13.48
N ILE A 109 -12.56 -1.70 13.36
CA ILE A 109 -11.24 -1.77 12.70
C ILE A 109 -11.32 -1.27 11.25
N PRO A 110 -12.23 -1.74 10.38
CA PRO A 110 -12.30 -1.25 9.01
C PRO A 110 -12.54 0.27 8.93
N LEU A 111 -13.40 0.81 9.81
CA LEU A 111 -13.63 2.26 9.88
C LEU A 111 -12.35 3.01 10.30
N GLY A 112 -11.67 2.52 11.34
CA GLY A 112 -10.44 3.14 11.83
C GLY A 112 -9.33 3.14 10.77
N VAL A 113 -9.16 2.03 10.06
CA VAL A 113 -8.21 1.90 8.95
C VAL A 113 -8.56 2.86 7.82
N PHE A 114 -9.84 2.94 7.41
CA PHE A 114 -10.30 3.89 6.40
C PHE A 114 -9.97 5.33 6.78
N LEU A 115 -10.33 5.77 7.99
CA LEU A 115 -10.11 7.14 8.46
C LEU A 115 -8.61 7.48 8.57
N MET A 116 -7.81 6.55 9.11
CA MET A 116 -6.37 6.72 9.24
C MET A 116 -5.70 6.83 7.87
N ALA A 117 -6.05 5.95 6.92
CA ALA A 117 -5.53 5.99 5.56
C ALA A 117 -5.98 7.26 4.81
N SER A 118 -7.23 7.70 4.98
CA SER A 118 -7.72 8.96 4.45
C SER A 118 -6.92 10.15 4.95
N PHE A 119 -6.77 10.28 6.27
CA PHE A 119 -6.05 11.39 6.85
C PHE A 119 -4.57 11.40 6.44
N LEU A 120 -3.94 10.23 6.45
CA LEU A 120 -2.55 10.07 6.03
C LEU A 120 -2.40 10.45 4.55
N SER A 121 -3.25 9.94 3.67
CA SER A 121 -3.10 10.21 2.24
C SER A 121 -3.40 11.66 1.85
N VAL A 122 -4.31 12.34 2.56
CA VAL A 122 -4.47 13.80 2.42
C VAL A 122 -3.16 14.52 2.77
N SER A 123 -2.55 14.13 3.90
CA SER A 123 -1.38 14.80 4.47
C SER A 123 -0.10 14.54 3.67
N ALA A 124 0.13 13.29 3.28
CA ALA A 124 1.29 12.85 2.52
C ALA A 124 1.14 13.09 1.01
N GLY A 125 -0.09 13.24 0.50
CA GLY A 125 -0.38 13.45 -0.91
C GLY A 125 -0.03 12.28 -1.82
N THR A 126 -0.07 11.06 -1.29
CA THR A 126 0.17 9.84 -2.07
C THR A 126 -0.74 8.71 -1.60
N SER A 127 -1.49 8.11 -2.52
CA SER A 127 -2.29 6.91 -2.25
C SER A 127 -1.39 5.68 -2.06
N VAL A 128 -0.46 5.44 -2.99
CA VAL A 128 0.45 4.30 -2.97
C VAL A 128 1.31 4.30 -1.71
N GLY A 129 1.95 5.43 -1.38
CA GLY A 129 2.77 5.54 -0.17
C GLY A 129 1.97 5.28 1.11
N THR A 130 0.70 5.72 1.15
CA THR A 130 -0.20 5.45 2.28
C THR A 130 -0.54 3.97 2.40
N ILE A 131 -0.90 3.32 1.29
CA ILE A 131 -1.22 1.89 1.26
C ILE A 131 -0.01 1.11 1.77
N VAL A 132 1.17 1.37 1.22
CA VAL A 132 2.39 0.65 1.56
C VAL A 132 2.81 0.85 3.01
N ALA A 133 2.71 2.08 3.53
CA ALA A 133 3.05 2.37 4.92
C ALA A 133 2.12 1.67 5.92
N LEU A 134 0.82 1.56 5.59
CA LEU A 134 -0.18 1.03 6.51
C LEU A 134 -0.44 -0.48 6.33
N THR A 135 -0.17 -1.06 5.15
CA THR A 135 -0.42 -2.50 4.88
C THR A 135 0.16 -3.42 5.96
N PRO A 136 1.43 -3.29 6.40
CA PRO A 136 1.98 -4.18 7.44
C PRO A 136 1.19 -4.13 8.75
N ILE A 137 0.66 -2.96 9.12
CA ILE A 137 -0.17 -2.77 10.32
C ILE A 137 -1.51 -3.47 10.12
N VAL A 138 -2.15 -3.16 9.01
CA VAL A 138 -3.50 -3.58 8.67
C VAL A 138 -3.61 -5.10 8.54
N MET A 139 -2.63 -5.72 7.85
CA MET A 139 -2.55 -7.17 7.69
C MET A 139 -2.33 -7.86 9.05
N GLY A 140 -1.46 -7.30 9.89
CA GLY A 140 -1.24 -7.80 11.25
C GLY A 140 -2.53 -7.81 12.09
N PHE A 141 -3.35 -6.77 11.97
CA PHE A 141 -4.67 -6.73 12.61
C PHE A 141 -5.66 -7.75 12.04
N ALA A 142 -5.74 -7.88 10.72
CA ALA A 142 -6.68 -8.80 10.08
C ALA A 142 -6.41 -10.27 10.44
N GLU A 143 -5.13 -10.68 10.42
CA GLU A 143 -4.73 -12.07 10.77
C GLU A 143 -5.15 -12.47 12.19
N ASN A 144 -5.15 -11.52 13.14
CA ASN A 144 -5.35 -11.81 14.56
C ASN A 144 -6.77 -11.53 15.09
N THR A 145 -7.57 -10.72 14.39
CA THR A 145 -8.90 -10.29 14.87
C THR A 145 -10.08 -11.03 14.21
N GLN A 146 -9.82 -12.07 13.41
CA GLN A 146 -10.82 -12.76 12.56
C GLN A 146 -11.67 -11.81 11.68
N THR A 147 -11.19 -10.57 11.48
CA THR A 147 -11.85 -9.64 10.59
C THR A 147 -11.55 -10.06 9.16
N ASP A 148 -12.56 -10.06 8.29
CA ASP A 148 -12.35 -10.38 6.88
C ASP A 148 -11.28 -9.46 6.29
N ILE A 149 -10.15 -10.08 5.92
CA ILE A 149 -8.98 -9.39 5.38
C ILE A 149 -9.33 -8.58 4.14
N ASN A 150 -10.30 -9.02 3.35
CA ASN A 150 -10.77 -8.32 2.16
C ASN A 150 -11.46 -7.00 2.55
N VAL A 151 -12.24 -7.00 3.63
CA VAL A 151 -12.91 -5.79 4.15
C VAL A 151 -11.89 -4.79 4.68
N VAL A 152 -10.89 -5.27 5.42
CA VAL A 152 -9.86 -4.37 5.96
C VAL A 152 -8.95 -3.83 4.84
N ALA A 153 -8.54 -4.67 3.89
CA ALA A 153 -7.79 -4.23 2.71
C ALA A 153 -8.60 -3.23 1.87
N ALA A 154 -9.89 -3.48 1.63
CA ALA A 154 -10.77 -2.55 0.94
C ALA A 154 -10.87 -1.20 1.69
N SER A 155 -10.96 -1.22 3.02
CA SER A 155 -11.00 -0.01 3.83
C SER A 155 -9.72 0.83 3.72
N LEU A 156 -8.56 0.18 3.70
CA LEU A 156 -7.26 0.82 3.47
C LEU A 156 -7.20 1.46 2.08
N LEU A 157 -7.57 0.71 1.05
CA LEU A 157 -7.57 1.19 -0.35
C LEU A 157 -8.52 2.37 -0.53
N CYS A 158 -9.77 2.25 -0.08
CA CYS A 158 -10.76 3.33 -0.14
C CYS A 158 -10.26 4.57 0.60
N GLY A 159 -9.68 4.39 1.79
CA GLY A 159 -9.19 5.49 2.61
C GLY A 159 -8.06 6.23 1.91
N ALA A 160 -7.05 5.50 1.45
CA ALA A 160 -5.90 6.06 0.73
C ALA A 160 -6.33 6.80 -0.55
N MET A 161 -7.21 6.20 -1.36
CA MET A 161 -7.69 6.83 -2.60
C MET A 161 -8.52 8.09 -2.35
N PHE A 162 -9.36 8.08 -1.31
CA PHE A 162 -10.10 9.27 -0.89
C PHE A 162 -9.15 10.41 -0.49
N GLY A 163 -8.13 10.11 0.30
CA GLY A 163 -7.21 11.14 0.78
C GLY A 163 -6.34 11.73 -0.32
N ASP A 164 -5.77 10.91 -1.20
CA ASP A 164 -4.96 11.36 -2.34
C ASP A 164 -5.75 12.29 -3.27
N ASN A 165 -7.02 11.96 -3.52
CA ASN A 165 -7.91 12.76 -4.36
C ASN A 165 -8.21 14.17 -3.78
N LEU A 166 -8.11 14.33 -2.46
CA LEU A 166 -8.30 15.60 -1.76
C LEU A 166 -6.99 16.32 -1.41
N SER A 167 -5.84 15.69 -1.61
CA SER A 167 -4.56 16.32 -1.29
C SER A 167 -4.21 17.46 -2.24
N PHE A 168 -3.63 18.53 -1.70
CA PHE A 168 -3.11 19.66 -2.48
C PHE A 168 -1.73 19.39 -3.07
N ILE A 169 -1.01 18.38 -2.61
CA ILE A 169 0.39 18.16 -3.00
C ILE A 169 0.58 16.88 -3.84
N SER A 170 -0.50 16.19 -4.19
CA SER A 170 -0.48 14.97 -5.00
C SER A 170 -0.15 15.24 -6.47
N ASP A 171 0.69 14.39 -7.07
CA ASP A 171 1.11 14.49 -8.46
C ASP A 171 -0.08 14.50 -9.43
N THR A 172 -1.10 13.67 -9.16
CA THR A 172 -2.33 13.64 -9.97
C THR A 172 -3.11 14.94 -9.86
N THR A 173 -3.08 15.58 -8.68
CA THR A 173 -3.73 16.86 -8.42
C THR A 173 -3.02 18.01 -9.13
N ILE A 174 -1.69 18.03 -9.03
CA ILE A 174 -0.84 19.03 -9.68
C ILE A 174 -0.96 18.90 -11.21
N ALA A 175 -0.83 17.68 -11.75
CA ALA A 175 -0.93 17.43 -13.18
C ALA A 175 -2.32 17.81 -13.73
N ALA A 176 -3.41 17.44 -13.05
CA ALA A 176 -4.76 17.80 -13.48
C ALA A 176 -5.00 19.31 -13.50
N THR A 177 -4.55 20.03 -12.46
CA THR A 177 -4.75 21.48 -12.36
C THR A 177 -3.88 22.26 -13.32
N GLN A 178 -2.63 21.87 -13.52
CA GLN A 178 -1.72 22.47 -14.50
C GLN A 178 -2.17 22.22 -15.94
N SER A 179 -2.60 21.00 -16.26
CA SER A 179 -3.04 20.66 -17.63
C SER A 179 -4.31 21.37 -18.05
N LEU A 180 -5.20 21.65 -17.09
CA LEU A 180 -6.49 22.32 -17.33
C LEU A 180 -6.47 23.83 -17.02
N GLY A 181 -5.35 24.35 -16.50
CA GLY A 181 -5.19 25.76 -16.15
C GLY A 181 -6.11 26.23 -15.01
N CYS A 182 -6.59 25.33 -14.15
CA CYS A 182 -7.49 25.65 -13.04
C CYS A 182 -6.73 25.77 -11.72
N GLN A 183 -7.29 26.49 -10.74
CA GLN A 183 -6.65 26.64 -9.43
C GLN A 183 -6.87 25.39 -8.57
N MET A 184 -5.87 25.01 -7.77
CA MET A 184 -5.98 23.87 -6.86
C MET A 184 -7.15 23.99 -5.89
N LYS A 185 -7.49 25.21 -5.45
CA LYS A 185 -8.62 25.48 -4.58
C LYS A 185 -9.96 25.12 -5.23
N ASP A 186 -10.11 25.38 -6.53
CA ASP A 186 -11.34 25.09 -7.27
C ASP A 186 -11.52 23.58 -7.46
N LYS A 187 -10.42 22.88 -7.77
CA LYS A 187 -10.37 21.41 -7.83
C LYS A 187 -10.73 20.80 -6.49
N PHE A 188 -10.12 21.24 -5.40
CA PHE A 188 -10.43 20.76 -4.05
C PHE A 188 -11.91 20.97 -3.69
N ARG A 189 -12.45 22.17 -3.92
CA ARG A 189 -13.85 22.50 -3.62
C ARG A 189 -14.82 21.60 -4.38
N THR A 190 -14.53 21.30 -5.63
CA THR A 190 -15.37 20.41 -6.45
C THR A 190 -15.22 18.97 -6.00
N ASN A 191 -13.99 18.50 -5.78
CA ASN A 191 -13.71 17.13 -5.36
C ASN A 191 -14.31 16.81 -3.98
N ILE A 192 -14.24 17.72 -3.01
CA ILE A 192 -14.81 17.44 -1.68
C ILE A 192 -16.34 17.33 -1.72
N MET A 193 -17.02 18.05 -2.63
CA MET A 193 -18.47 17.95 -2.80
C MET A 193 -18.93 16.57 -3.27
N ILE A 194 -18.11 15.86 -4.05
CA ILE A 194 -18.41 14.50 -4.54
C ILE A 194 -17.80 13.41 -3.66
N ALA A 195 -16.57 13.61 -3.19
CA ALA A 195 -15.82 12.61 -2.43
C ALA A 195 -16.32 12.49 -0.99
N PHE A 196 -16.71 13.60 -0.35
CA PHE A 196 -17.15 13.57 1.04
C PHE A 196 -18.45 12.77 1.25
N PRO A 197 -19.52 12.94 0.43
CA PRO A 197 -20.69 12.07 0.52
C PRO A 197 -20.35 10.59 0.31
N ALA A 198 -19.49 10.27 -0.66
CA ALA A 198 -19.05 8.91 -0.91
C ALA A 198 -18.26 8.33 0.29
N ALA A 199 -17.41 9.13 0.93
CA ALA A 199 -16.67 8.73 2.13
C ALA A 199 -17.60 8.47 3.32
N VAL A 200 -18.65 9.27 3.50
CA VAL A 200 -19.67 9.01 4.53
C VAL A 200 -20.38 7.69 4.27
N ILE A 201 -20.78 7.41 3.02
CA ILE A 201 -21.41 6.14 2.65
C ILE A 201 -20.44 4.97 2.90
N ALA A 202 -19.18 5.10 2.49
CA ALA A 202 -18.15 4.08 2.71
C ALA A 202 -17.92 3.82 4.21
N ALA A 203 -17.83 4.88 5.04
CA ALA A 203 -17.69 4.76 6.48
C ALA A 203 -18.85 3.98 7.11
N VAL A 204 -20.09 4.26 6.69
CA VAL A 204 -21.28 3.51 7.14
C VAL A 204 -21.19 2.05 6.73
N ILE A 205 -20.83 1.75 5.48
CA ILE A 205 -20.64 0.38 4.99
C ILE A 205 -19.59 -0.36 5.82
N PHE A 206 -18.45 0.27 6.13
CA PHE A 206 -17.39 -0.36 6.93
C PHE A 206 -17.81 -0.65 8.38
N ILE A 207 -18.68 0.17 8.98
CA ILE A 207 -19.26 -0.12 10.31
C ILE A 207 -20.12 -1.39 10.27
N PHE A 208 -20.95 -1.55 9.23
CA PHE A 208 -21.82 -2.71 9.08
C PHE A 208 -21.04 -3.98 8.72
N LEU A 209 -20.08 -3.88 7.80
CA LEU A 209 -19.24 -5.02 7.40
C LEU A 209 -18.33 -5.48 8.54
N GLY A 210 -17.78 -4.55 9.34
CA GLY A 210 -17.01 -4.90 10.53
C GLY A 210 -17.85 -5.56 11.62
N GLY A 211 -19.15 -5.24 11.71
CA GLY A 211 -20.06 -5.82 12.70
C GLY A 211 -20.35 -7.32 12.53
N ASN A 212 -20.04 -7.89 11.37
CA ASN A 212 -20.14 -9.32 11.12
C ASN A 212 -18.90 -10.12 11.59
N SER A 213 -17.83 -9.43 11.99
CA SER A 213 -16.65 -10.06 12.59
C SER A 213 -17.04 -10.56 13.98
N SER A 214 -17.01 -11.88 14.18
CA SER A 214 -17.23 -12.47 15.50
C SER A 214 -16.15 -11.93 16.45
N SER A 215 -16.57 -11.27 17.53
CA SER A 215 -15.72 -10.62 18.55
C SER A 215 -14.84 -11.58 19.37
N SER A 216 -14.53 -12.77 18.86
CA SER A 216 -13.44 -13.59 19.35
C SER A 216 -12.14 -13.06 18.76
N VAL A 217 -11.53 -12.08 19.43
CA VAL A 217 -10.08 -11.94 19.40
C VAL A 217 -9.55 -13.35 19.66
N LEU A 218 -8.79 -13.92 18.74
CA LEU A 218 -8.11 -15.18 19.02
C LEU A 218 -7.31 -14.89 20.29
N GLU A 219 -7.65 -15.55 21.40
CA GLU A 219 -6.82 -15.58 22.59
C GLU A 219 -5.49 -16.17 22.12
N SER A 220 -4.58 -15.28 21.72
CA SER A 220 -3.25 -15.66 21.30
C SER A 220 -2.67 -16.33 22.54
N GLN A 221 -2.37 -17.62 22.42
CA GLN A 221 -1.96 -18.51 23.52
C GLN A 221 -0.61 -18.12 24.16
N ALA A 222 -0.14 -16.89 23.95
CA ALA A 222 0.95 -16.30 24.69
C ALA A 222 0.50 -16.05 26.12
N SER A 223 0.99 -16.89 27.02
CA SER A 223 0.83 -16.77 28.46
C SER A 223 1.56 -15.50 28.96
N GLY A 224 0.93 -14.33 28.82
CA GLY A 224 1.45 -13.05 29.33
C GLY A 224 1.08 -11.86 28.45
N SER A 225 0.93 -10.69 29.08
CA SER A 225 0.75 -9.43 28.35
C SER A 225 2.04 -9.09 27.57
N PRO A 226 1.98 -8.89 26.24
CA PRO A 226 3.15 -8.48 25.46
C PRO A 226 3.71 -7.15 25.97
N SER A 227 5.02 -6.96 25.80
CA SER A 227 5.71 -5.74 26.22
C SER A 227 5.22 -4.54 25.40
N ILE A 228 4.89 -3.43 26.09
CA ILE A 228 4.43 -2.19 25.44
C ILE A 228 5.48 -1.64 24.44
N TRP A 229 6.76 -1.94 24.67
CA TRP A 229 7.87 -1.50 23.82
C TRP A 229 7.75 -2.02 22.38
N LEU A 230 7.11 -3.17 22.19
CA LEU A 230 6.92 -3.79 20.87
C LEU A 230 5.99 -2.98 19.95
N ILE A 231 5.17 -2.07 20.49
CA ILE A 231 4.27 -1.22 19.68
C ILE A 231 4.97 0.04 19.17
N VAL A 232 6.08 0.43 19.79
CA VAL A 232 6.75 1.71 19.53
C VAL A 232 7.13 1.89 18.05
N PRO A 233 7.65 0.88 17.32
CA PRO A 233 7.93 1.04 15.89
C PRO A 233 6.69 1.43 15.08
N TYR A 234 5.56 0.80 15.35
CA TYR A 234 4.31 1.08 14.65
C TYR A 234 3.73 2.45 14.99
N LEU A 235 3.74 2.85 16.26
CA LEU A 235 3.32 4.20 16.65
C LEU A 235 4.21 5.26 16.02
N LEU A 236 5.52 5.03 15.99
CA LEU A 236 6.46 5.94 15.35
C LEU A 236 6.18 6.05 13.85
N VAL A 237 5.96 4.92 13.16
CA VAL A 237 5.59 4.93 11.73
C VAL A 237 4.33 5.76 11.51
N ILE A 238 3.27 5.51 12.27
CA ILE A 238 2.00 6.26 12.16
C ILE A 238 2.23 7.75 12.42
N VAL A 239 2.94 8.11 13.49
CA VAL A 239 3.19 9.53 13.85
C VAL A 239 4.00 10.23 12.78
N LEU A 240 5.11 9.65 12.32
CA LEU A 240 5.94 10.28 11.29
C LEU A 240 5.20 10.38 9.95
N SER A 241 4.43 9.36 9.59
CA SER A 241 3.54 9.38 8.44
C SER A 241 2.51 10.51 8.52
N VAL A 242 1.84 10.67 9.67
CA VAL A 242 0.89 11.76 9.94
C VAL A 242 1.54 13.14 9.87
N LEU A 243 2.79 13.25 10.31
CA LEU A 243 3.58 14.49 10.22
C LEU A 243 4.05 14.80 8.79
N GLY A 244 3.71 13.98 7.79
CA GLY A 244 4.09 14.19 6.40
C GLY A 244 5.57 13.92 6.12
N VAL A 245 6.24 13.15 6.98
CA VAL A 245 7.63 12.72 6.73
C VAL A 245 7.65 11.75 5.55
N ASN A 246 8.69 11.84 4.72
CA ASN A 246 8.83 11.00 3.54
C ASN A 246 8.76 9.50 3.90
N VAL A 247 7.88 8.75 3.22
CA VAL A 247 7.58 7.33 3.49
C VAL A 247 8.83 6.45 3.49
N PHE A 248 9.81 6.72 2.63
CA PHE A 248 11.10 6.02 2.64
C PHE A 248 11.78 6.12 4.01
N LEU A 249 11.88 7.34 4.56
CA LEU A 249 12.52 7.57 5.85
C LEU A 249 11.69 6.94 6.97
N VAL A 250 10.37 7.08 6.91
CA VAL A 250 9.45 6.49 7.89
C VAL A 250 9.67 4.97 8.00
N LEU A 251 9.65 4.26 6.88
CA LEU A 251 9.84 2.82 6.86
C LEU A 251 11.26 2.41 7.24
N LEU A 252 12.28 3.15 6.79
CA LEU A 252 13.67 2.88 7.17
C LEU A 252 13.86 2.96 8.69
N VAL A 253 13.37 4.02 9.32
CA VAL A 253 13.43 4.18 10.79
C VAL A 253 12.58 3.10 11.47
N GLY A 254 11.42 2.75 10.92
CA GLY A 254 10.57 1.66 11.41
C GLY A 254 11.29 0.31 11.43
N VAL A 255 11.98 -0.06 10.34
CA VAL A 255 12.78 -1.30 10.24
C VAL A 255 13.89 -1.31 11.28
N LEU A 256 14.67 -0.22 11.36
CA LEU A 256 15.80 -0.11 12.28
C LEU A 256 15.33 -0.19 13.74
N LEU A 257 14.26 0.53 14.09
CA LEU A 257 13.74 0.54 15.45
C LEU A 257 13.16 -0.82 15.83
N SER A 258 12.44 -1.49 14.91
CA SER A 258 11.95 -2.85 15.12
C SER A 258 13.11 -3.82 15.35
N GLY A 259 14.17 -3.74 14.54
CA GLY A 259 15.38 -4.54 14.73
C GLY A 259 16.07 -4.29 16.07
N ILE A 260 16.24 -3.03 16.47
CA ILE A 260 16.85 -2.64 17.75
C ILE A 260 16.04 -3.21 18.93
N ILE A 261 14.72 -3.11 18.87
CA ILE A 261 13.84 -3.66 19.89
C ILE A 261 13.90 -5.19 19.89
N GLY A 262 13.92 -5.82 18.73
CA GLY A 262 14.07 -7.27 18.58
C GLY A 262 15.34 -7.81 19.22
N ILE A 263 16.47 -7.17 18.91
CA ILE A 263 17.78 -7.55 19.43
C ILE A 263 17.88 -7.26 20.93
N SER A 264 17.36 -6.13 21.42
CA SER A 264 17.42 -5.79 22.84
C SER A 264 16.50 -6.65 23.72
N THR A 265 15.37 -7.12 23.18
CA THR A 265 14.46 -8.05 23.86
C THR A 265 14.89 -9.51 23.75
N GLY A 266 15.91 -9.81 22.94
CA GLY A 266 16.38 -11.18 22.68
C GLY A 266 15.46 -12.00 21.78
N SER A 267 14.47 -11.38 21.13
CA SER A 267 13.57 -12.05 20.17
C SER A 267 14.23 -12.28 18.81
N LEU A 268 15.25 -11.50 18.46
CA LEU A 268 16.01 -11.63 17.21
C LEU A 268 17.51 -11.56 17.47
N SER A 269 18.28 -12.42 16.77
CA SER A 269 19.71 -12.21 16.63
C SER A 269 20.02 -11.20 15.52
N TRP A 270 21.26 -10.69 15.48
CA TRP A 270 21.72 -9.83 14.37
C TRP A 270 21.62 -10.51 13.00
N LEU A 271 21.87 -11.81 12.94
CA LEU A 271 21.77 -12.58 11.69
C LEU A 271 20.30 -12.77 11.29
N ASP A 272 19.43 -13.08 12.24
CA ASP A 272 18.01 -13.24 11.98
C ASP A 272 17.38 -11.92 11.53
N PHE A 273 17.80 -10.79 12.09
CA PHE A 273 17.38 -9.47 11.63
C PHE A 273 17.73 -9.24 10.15
N ALA A 274 18.96 -9.54 9.73
CA ALA A 274 19.36 -9.41 8.33
C ALA A 274 18.59 -10.37 7.41
N ASN A 275 18.38 -11.62 7.84
CA ASN A 275 17.60 -12.60 7.07
C ASN A 275 16.14 -12.17 6.94
N LYS A 276 15.53 -11.61 7.99
CA LYS A 276 14.14 -11.12 7.95
C LYS A 276 13.96 -9.89 7.07
N ILE A 277 14.96 -9.01 6.99
CA ILE A 277 14.95 -7.93 5.98
C ILE A 277 14.93 -8.52 4.56
N TYR A 278 15.80 -9.51 4.29
CA TYR A 278 15.88 -10.13 2.96
C TYR A 278 14.62 -10.91 2.58
N GLU A 279 14.02 -11.63 3.53
CA GLU A 279 12.72 -12.30 3.38
C GLU A 279 11.65 -11.26 2.98
N GLY A 280 11.55 -10.17 3.74
CA GLY A 280 10.62 -9.08 3.42
C GLY A 280 10.87 -8.42 2.06
N PHE A 281 12.12 -8.27 1.63
CA PHE A 281 12.45 -7.80 0.27
C PHE A 281 11.96 -8.78 -0.80
N SER A 282 12.11 -10.07 -0.55
CA SER A 282 11.72 -11.13 -1.48
C SER A 282 10.20 -11.22 -1.62
N ASP A 283 9.46 -11.04 -0.53
CA ASP A 283 7.99 -11.02 -0.54
C ASP A 283 7.40 -9.89 -1.38
N MET A 284 8.15 -8.80 -1.57
CA MET A 284 7.72 -7.62 -2.34
C MET A 284 8.11 -7.69 -3.81
N ASN A 285 8.77 -8.77 -4.26
CA ASN A 285 9.33 -8.89 -5.60
C ASN A 285 8.27 -8.77 -6.71
N GLU A 286 7.08 -9.37 -6.54
CA GLU A 286 6.03 -9.28 -7.57
C GLU A 286 5.52 -7.84 -7.73
N ILE A 287 5.28 -7.13 -6.64
CA ILE A 287 4.83 -5.73 -6.65
C ILE A 287 5.92 -4.82 -7.22
N PHE A 288 7.19 -5.08 -6.85
CA PHE A 288 8.35 -4.38 -7.40
C PHE A 288 8.44 -4.51 -8.92
N LEU A 289 8.16 -5.69 -9.48
CA LEU A 289 8.19 -5.94 -10.93
C LEU A 289 7.01 -5.29 -11.68
N LEU A 290 5.90 -5.03 -10.98
CA LEU A 290 4.70 -4.42 -11.54
C LEU A 290 4.75 -2.88 -11.56
N ALA A 291 5.55 -2.28 -10.68
CA ALA A 291 5.76 -0.83 -10.61
C ALA A 291 6.54 -0.32 -11.82
#